data_AF-A0A942XW41-F1
#
_entry.id   AF-A0A942XW41-F1
#
_cell.length_a   1.000
_cell.length_b   1.000
_cell.length_c   1.000
_cell.angle_alpha   90.00
_cell.angle_beta   90.00
_cell.angle_gamma   90.00
#
_symmetry.space_group_name_H-M   'P 1'
#
loop_
_entity.id
_entity.type
_entity.pdbx_description
1 polymer ?
#
loop_
_entity_poly.entity_id
_entity_poly.type
_entity_poly.pdbx_seq_one_letter_code
_entity_poly.pdbx_strand_id
1 'polypeptide(L)'
;MSRDNYNPYRIVGAKKIDVWFYEEGDMRRTHHNVYELIILPLYGVCENSYLDYRHHSDELLELFIQPPYIEVPLWLMVMTVKKMPPHEANRFFELLRTKMDRIFRKSSHPLTAEQLLKLLVEALAEFMY
;
A
#
# COMPACT_ATOMS: atom_id res chain seq x y z
N MET A 1 -13.71 -10.15 27.40
CA MET A 1 -12.62 -9.75 26.50
C MET A 1 -13.11 -8.58 25.65
N SER A 2 -12.22 -7.64 25.37
CA SER A 2 -12.44 -6.25 24.92
C SER A 2 -13.59 -6.01 23.94
N ARG A 3 -14.37 -4.94 24.16
CA ARG A 3 -15.20 -4.31 23.12
C ARG A 3 -14.34 -4.06 21.89
N ASP A 4 -14.85 -4.48 20.75
CA ASP A 4 -14.29 -4.24 19.42
C ASP A 4 -14.04 -2.75 19.19
N ASN A 5 -12.80 -2.34 19.40
CA ASN A 5 -12.30 -1.02 19.08
C ASN A 5 -11.74 -1.05 17.65
N TYR A 6 -12.54 -1.55 16.70
CA TYR A 6 -12.11 -1.63 15.31
C TYR A 6 -11.98 -0.22 14.75
N ASN A 7 -10.75 0.14 14.37
CA ASN A 7 -10.50 1.39 13.66
C ASN A 7 -11.13 1.29 12.27
N PRO A 8 -12.14 2.12 11.92
CA PRO A 8 -12.82 2.02 10.63
C PRO A 8 -11.89 2.24 9.43
N TYR A 9 -10.83 3.04 9.58
CA TYR A 9 -9.81 3.22 8.54
C TYR A 9 -9.00 1.95 8.26
N ARG A 10 -8.85 1.08 9.27
CA ARG A 10 -8.20 -0.23 9.09
C ARG A 10 -9.10 -1.17 8.29
N ILE A 11 -10.40 -1.21 8.61
CA ILE A 11 -11.38 -2.01 7.87
C ILE A 11 -11.42 -1.55 6.41
N VAL A 12 -11.58 -0.25 6.18
CA VAL A 12 -11.58 0.33 4.83
C VAL A 12 -10.28 0.02 4.09
N GLY A 13 -9.14 0.22 4.73
CA GLY A 13 -7.84 -0.09 4.12
C GLY A 13 -7.72 -1.57 3.75
N ALA A 14 -8.12 -2.49 4.62
CA ALA A 14 -8.10 -3.93 4.35
C ALA A 14 -9.04 -4.31 3.19
N LYS A 15 -10.26 -3.75 3.14
CA LYS A 15 -11.21 -3.96 2.04
C LYS A 15 -10.66 -3.46 0.71
N LYS A 16 -10.07 -2.25 0.68
CA LYS A 16 -9.45 -1.70 -0.54
C LYS A 16 -8.27 -2.56 -1.03
N ILE A 17 -7.39 -2.97 -0.13
CA ILE A 17 -6.26 -3.86 -0.44
C ILE A 17 -6.76 -5.17 -1.04
N ASP A 18 -7.79 -5.79 -0.46
CA ASP A 18 -8.39 -7.04 -0.96
C ASP A 18 -8.88 -6.88 -2.40
N VAL A 19 -9.65 -5.81 -2.67
CA VAL A 19 -10.19 -5.50 -3.99
C VAL A 19 -9.09 -5.23 -5.02
N TRP A 20 -8.06 -4.46 -4.69
CA TRP A 20 -6.98 -4.17 -5.63
C TRP A 20 -6.10 -5.39 -5.92
N PHE A 21 -5.86 -6.22 -4.91
CA PHE A 21 -5.06 -7.43 -5.06
C PHE A 21 -5.80 -8.52 -5.82
N TYR A 22 -7.14 -8.55 -5.76
CA TYR A 22 -7.99 -9.56 -6.40
C TYR A 22 -7.63 -9.87 -7.86
N GLU A 23 -7.52 -11.16 -8.19
CA GLU A 23 -7.41 -11.69 -9.55
C GLU A 23 -8.47 -12.78 -9.77
N GLU A 24 -9.14 -12.74 -10.92
CA GLU A 24 -10.15 -13.75 -11.27
C GLU A 24 -9.51 -15.14 -11.45
N GLY A 25 -10.18 -16.17 -10.95
CA GLY A 25 -9.80 -17.57 -11.17
C GLY A 25 -9.25 -18.33 -9.95
N ASP A 26 -8.84 -17.65 -8.87
CA ASP A 26 -8.46 -18.31 -7.59
C ASP A 26 -8.65 -17.39 -6.37
N MET A 27 -9.89 -17.28 -5.90
CA MET A 27 -10.26 -16.36 -4.81
C MET A 27 -9.61 -16.74 -3.47
N ARG A 28 -9.53 -18.04 -3.15
CA ARG A 28 -8.99 -18.49 -1.84
C ARG A 28 -7.50 -18.21 -1.72
N ARG A 29 -6.73 -18.51 -2.78
CA ARG A 29 -5.30 -18.21 -2.81
C ARG A 29 -5.05 -16.71 -2.80
N THR A 30 -5.91 -15.93 -3.45
CA THR A 30 -5.85 -14.47 -3.43
C THR A 30 -5.96 -13.93 -2.00
N HIS A 31 -7.00 -14.30 -1.24
CA HIS A 31 -7.18 -13.79 0.13
C HIS A 31 -6.05 -14.21 1.07
N HIS A 32 -5.58 -15.46 0.94
CA HIS A 32 -4.43 -15.93 1.72
C HIS A 32 -3.15 -15.14 1.40
N ASN A 33 -2.87 -14.90 0.11
CA ASN A 33 -1.72 -14.10 -0.32
C ASN A 33 -1.83 -12.65 0.16
N VAL A 34 -3.02 -12.04 0.05
CA VAL A 34 -3.29 -10.69 0.57
C VAL A 34 -3.01 -10.62 2.07
N TYR A 35 -3.50 -11.62 2.80
CA TYR A 35 -3.31 -11.72 4.23
C TYR A 35 -1.83 -11.78 4.61
N GLU A 36 -1.12 -12.77 4.10
CA GLU A 36 0.29 -13.05 4.38
C GLU A 36 1.20 -11.89 3.96
N LEU A 37 1.01 -11.37 2.74
CA LEU A 37 1.95 -10.43 2.13
C LEU A 37 1.71 -8.98 2.55
N ILE A 38 0.47 -8.62 2.92
CA ILE A 38 0.09 -7.20 3.10
C ILE A 38 -0.64 -6.96 4.41
N ILE A 39 -1.74 -7.66 4.69
CA ILE A 39 -2.59 -7.33 5.83
C ILE A 39 -1.93 -7.62 7.17
N LEU A 40 -1.29 -8.79 7.30
CA LEU A 40 -0.54 -9.16 8.50
C LEU A 40 0.61 -8.17 8.78
N PRO A 41 1.54 -7.89 7.84
CA PRO A 41 2.63 -6.96 8.11
C PRO A 41 2.17 -5.50 8.30
N LEU A 42 1.09 -5.07 7.64
CA LEU A 42 0.62 -3.69 7.74
C LEU A 42 -0.20 -3.41 9.01
N TYR A 43 -1.10 -4.32 9.39
CA TYR A 43 -2.07 -4.08 10.47
C TYR A 43 -1.86 -4.96 11.70
N GLY A 44 -1.05 -6.03 11.60
CA GLY A 44 -0.78 -6.94 12.73
C GLY A 44 -2.03 -7.68 13.21
N VAL A 45 -3.03 -7.88 12.34
CA VAL A 45 -4.28 -8.58 12.67
C VAL A 45 -4.18 -10.06 12.29
N CYS A 46 -4.91 -10.92 13.00
CA CYS A 46 -5.03 -12.31 12.62
C CYS A 46 -5.90 -12.47 11.36
N GLU A 47 -5.78 -13.60 10.68
CA GLU A 47 -6.52 -13.89 9.44
C GLU A 47 -8.03 -13.79 9.66
N ASN A 48 -8.54 -14.30 10.80
CA ASN A 48 -9.97 -14.21 11.13
C ASN A 48 -10.46 -12.77 11.21
N SER A 49 -9.72 -11.86 11.86
CA SER A 49 -10.12 -10.45 11.91
C SER A 49 -10.10 -9.80 10.52
N TYR A 50 -9.16 -10.18 9.65
CA TYR A 50 -9.17 -9.71 8.27
C TYR A 50 -10.38 -10.25 7.48
N LEU A 51 -10.71 -11.53 7.64
CA LEU A 51 -11.92 -12.11 7.05
C LEU A 51 -13.16 -11.36 7.53
N ASP A 52 -13.25 -11.06 8.83
CA ASP A 52 -14.33 -10.26 9.42
C ASP A 52 -14.39 -8.86 8.78
N TYR A 53 -13.26 -8.18 8.58
CA TYR A 53 -13.21 -6.86 7.92
C TYR A 53 -13.86 -6.86 6.54
N ARG A 54 -13.69 -7.93 5.76
CA ARG A 54 -14.30 -8.04 4.44
C ARG A 54 -15.82 -8.13 4.49
N HIS A 55 -16.37 -8.70 5.56
CA HIS A 55 -17.80 -8.88 5.78
C HIS A 55 -18.51 -7.62 6.32
N HIS A 56 -17.79 -6.58 6.73
CA HIS A 56 -18.40 -5.31 7.07
C HIS A 56 -19.03 -4.63 5.84
N SER A 57 -20.06 -3.80 6.08
CA SER A 57 -20.77 -3.04 5.03
C SER A 57 -19.83 -2.20 4.17
N ASP A 58 -20.09 -2.17 2.86
CA ASP A 58 -19.37 -1.31 1.91
C ASP A 58 -19.68 0.18 2.14
N GLU A 59 -20.74 0.52 2.87
CA GLU A 59 -21.03 1.89 3.33
C GLU A 59 -19.83 2.51 4.07
N LEU A 60 -19.02 1.70 4.76
CA LEU A 60 -17.80 2.19 5.41
C LEU A 60 -16.80 2.79 4.42
N LEU A 61 -16.75 2.31 3.18
CA LEU A 61 -15.87 2.85 2.14
C LEU A 61 -16.25 4.28 1.76
N GLU A 62 -17.55 4.60 1.83
CA GLU A 62 -18.09 5.93 1.54
C GLU A 62 -17.96 6.86 2.75
N LEU A 63 -18.16 6.34 3.96
CA LEU A 63 -18.11 7.11 5.20
C LEU A 63 -16.68 7.43 5.66
N PHE A 64 -15.72 6.54 5.41
CA PHE A 64 -14.34 6.68 5.89
C PHE A 64 -13.36 6.81 4.72
N ILE A 65 -13.41 7.99 4.09
CA ILE A 65 -12.56 8.32 2.95
C ILE A 65 -11.10 8.46 3.42
N GLN A 66 -10.21 7.69 2.79
CA GLN A 66 -8.78 7.87 2.94
C GLN A 66 -8.33 9.01 2.02
N PRO A 67 -7.56 10.00 2.51
CA PRO A 67 -7.08 11.06 1.64
C PRO A 67 -6.12 10.49 0.59
N PRO A 68 -6.04 11.10 -0.62
CA PRO A 68 -5.23 10.56 -1.72
C PRO A 68 -3.75 10.33 -1.39
N TYR A 69 -3.16 11.14 -0.50
CA TYR A 69 -1.76 10.98 -0.08
C TYR A 69 -1.51 9.76 0.82
N ILE A 70 -2.56 9.06 1.26
CA ILE A 70 -2.50 7.75 1.94
C ILE A 70 -2.92 6.65 0.97
N GLU A 71 -4.02 6.86 0.26
CA GLU A 71 -4.61 5.84 -0.62
C GLU A 71 -3.73 5.49 -1.81
N VAL A 72 -3.17 6.49 -2.50
CA VAL A 72 -2.37 6.26 -3.71
C VAL A 72 -1.07 5.51 -3.40
N PRO A 73 -0.30 5.85 -2.35
CA PRO A 73 0.85 5.04 -1.94
C PRO A 73 0.48 3.61 -1.56
N LEU A 74 -0.65 3.41 -0.88
CA LEU A 74 -1.13 2.07 -0.52
C LEU A 74 -1.48 1.25 -1.77
N TRP A 75 -2.16 1.86 -2.74
CA TRP A 75 -2.46 1.24 -4.03
C TRP A 75 -1.18 0.86 -4.79
N LEU A 76 -0.19 1.76 -4.88
CA LEU A 76 1.10 1.49 -5.51
C LEU A 76 1.84 0.33 -4.84
N MET A 77 1.83 0.27 -3.50
CA MET A 77 2.38 -0.83 -2.73
C MET A 77 1.71 -2.16 -3.09
N VAL A 78 0.37 -2.20 -3.06
CA VAL A 78 -0.43 -3.39 -3.39
C VAL A 78 -0.15 -3.87 -4.81
N MET A 79 -0.18 -2.98 -5.79
CA MET A 79 0.05 -3.35 -7.19
C MET A 79 1.46 -3.84 -7.44
N THR A 80 2.47 -3.26 -6.78
CA THR A 80 3.87 -3.71 -6.91
C THR A 80 4.05 -5.12 -6.34
N VAL A 81 3.54 -5.38 -5.13
CA VAL A 81 3.60 -6.70 -4.50
C VAL A 81 2.78 -7.74 -5.27
N LYS A 82 1.66 -7.33 -5.88
CA LYS A 82 0.85 -8.19 -6.76
C LYS A 82 1.61 -8.62 -8.02
N LYS A 83 2.42 -7.72 -8.61
CA LYS A 83 3.05 -7.94 -9.92
C LYS A 83 4.51 -8.40 -9.85
N MET A 84 5.08 -8.53 -8.66
CA MET A 84 6.46 -8.95 -8.45
C MET A 84 6.57 -9.95 -7.30
N PRO A 85 7.54 -10.88 -7.33
CA PRO A 85 7.90 -11.64 -6.14
C PRO A 85 8.23 -10.70 -4.95
N PRO A 86 7.87 -11.04 -3.71
CA PRO A 86 8.05 -10.14 -2.56
C PRO A 86 9.47 -9.61 -2.37
N HIS A 87 10.49 -10.41 -2.65
CA HIS A 87 11.89 -9.99 -2.54
C HIS A 87 12.27 -8.92 -3.58
N GLU A 88 11.76 -9.01 -4.81
CA GLU A 88 11.98 -7.99 -5.85
C GLU A 88 11.16 -6.72 -5.56
N ALA A 89 9.92 -6.86 -5.06
CA ALA A 89 9.13 -5.71 -4.61
C ALA A 89 9.85 -4.94 -3.49
N ASN A 90 10.40 -5.64 -2.49
CA ASN A 90 11.20 -5.03 -1.42
C ASN A 90 12.42 -4.30 -1.98
N ARG A 91 13.16 -4.95 -2.91
CA ARG A 91 14.30 -4.34 -3.57
C ARG A 91 13.92 -3.07 -4.33
N PHE A 92 12.80 -3.09 -5.06
CA PHE A 92 12.27 -1.92 -5.77
C PHE A 92 11.98 -0.75 -4.82
N PHE A 93 11.28 -1.00 -3.71
CA PHE A 93 10.99 0.05 -2.73
C PHE A 93 12.24 0.60 -2.05
N GLU A 94 13.23 -0.24 -1.77
CA GLU A 94 14.51 0.20 -1.22
C GLU A 94 15.31 1.09 -2.19
N LEU A 95 15.31 0.74 -3.48
CA LEU A 95 15.89 1.57 -4.53
C LEU A 95 15.18 2.92 -4.63
N LEU A 96 13.84 2.92 -4.67
CA LEU A 96 13.04 4.14 -4.70
C LEU A 96 13.30 5.00 -3.46
N ARG A 97 13.28 4.42 -2.26
CA ARG A 97 13.58 5.09 -1.00
C ARG A 97 14.93 5.80 -1.04
N THR A 98 15.97 5.10 -1.50
CA THR A 98 17.33 5.64 -1.58
C THR A 98 17.40 6.88 -2.47
N LYS A 99 16.72 6.87 -3.62
CA LYS A 99 16.68 8.01 -4.56
C LYS A 99 15.89 9.17 -3.97
N MET A 100 14.71 8.90 -3.40
CA MET A 100 13.86 9.90 -2.78
C MET A 100 14.53 10.56 -1.57
N ASP A 101 15.21 9.80 -0.71
CA ASP A 101 15.95 10.32 0.45
C ASP A 101 17.06 11.30 0.01
N ARG A 102 17.79 10.98 -1.07
CA ARG A 102 18.80 11.89 -1.63
C ARG A 102 18.19 13.20 -2.13
N ILE A 103 17.02 13.15 -2.77
CA ILE A 103 16.30 14.34 -3.21
C ILE A 103 15.89 15.19 -2.00
N PHE A 104 15.20 14.58 -1.04
CA PHE A 104 14.68 15.29 0.13
C PHE A 104 15.77 15.92 0.99
N ARG A 105 16.91 15.26 1.19
CA ARG A 105 18.05 15.84 1.93
C ARG A 105 18.66 17.07 1.26
N LYS A 106 18.55 17.19 -0.06
CA LYS A 106 19.08 18.33 -0.84
C LYS A 106 18.07 19.47 -0.98
N SER A 107 16.79 19.20 -0.76
CA SER A 107 15.73 20.19 -0.86
C SER A 107 15.63 20.99 0.43
N SER A 108 15.88 22.30 0.35
CA SER A 108 15.78 23.24 1.48
C SER A 108 14.41 23.88 1.64
N HIS A 109 13.51 23.66 0.69
CA HIS A 109 12.16 24.24 0.65
C HIS A 109 11.14 23.15 0.26
N PRO A 110 9.85 23.32 0.59
CA PRO A 110 8.80 22.41 0.15
C PRO A 110 8.79 22.28 -1.38
N LEU A 111 8.76 21.04 -1.87
CA LEU A 111 8.69 20.74 -3.30
C LEU A 111 7.24 20.73 -3.78
N THR A 112 7.00 21.23 -4.99
CA THR A 112 5.74 20.92 -5.72
C THR A 112 5.79 19.49 -6.27
N ALA A 113 4.63 18.95 -6.65
CA ALA A 113 4.55 17.62 -7.26
C ALA A 113 5.40 17.51 -8.54
N GLU A 114 5.36 18.54 -9.40
CA GLU A 114 6.09 18.60 -10.66
C GLU A 114 7.61 18.66 -10.43
N GLN A 115 8.04 19.40 -9.41
CA GLN A 115 9.46 19.48 -9.02
C GLN A 115 9.96 18.13 -8.52
N LEU A 116 9.21 17.48 -7.62
CA LEU A 116 9.59 16.17 -7.09
C LEU A 116 9.63 15.12 -8.20
N LEU A 117 8.64 15.11 -9.10
CA LEU A 117 8.61 14.19 -10.24
C LEU A 117 9.80 14.39 -11.15
N LYS A 118 10.14 15.64 -11.50
CA LYS A 118 11.31 15.96 -12.32
C LYS A 118 12.60 15.44 -11.67
N LEU A 119 12.82 15.75 -10.39
CA LEU A 119 14.02 15.31 -9.66
C LEU A 119 14.10 13.79 -9.56
N LEU A 120 12.96 13.10 -9.39
CA LEU A 120 12.91 11.65 -9.37
C LEU A 120 13.30 11.07 -10.74
N VAL A 121 12.76 11.59 -11.84
CA VAL A 121 13.11 11.15 -13.20
C VAL A 121 14.60 11.34 -13.46
N GLU A 122 15.17 12.50 -13.11
CA GLU A 122 16.60 12.77 -13.22
C GLU A 122 17.44 11.77 -12.40
N ALA A 123 17.05 11.51 -11.15
CA ALA A 123 17.75 10.58 -10.25
C ALA A 123 17.67 9.11 -10.71
N LEU A 124 16.61 8.73 -11.43
CA LEU A 124 16.45 7.41 -12.02
C LEU A 124 17.25 7.28 -13.33
N ALA A 125 17.31 8.34 -14.15
CA ALA A 125 18.09 8.36 -15.39
C ALA A 125 19.61 8.20 -15.15
N GLU A 126 20.14 8.76 -14.05
CA GLU A 126 21.55 8.57 -13.60
C GLU A 126 21.93 7.09 -13.37
N PHE A 127 20.96 6.18 -13.28
CA PHE A 127 21.19 4.76 -12.98
C PHE A 127 21.13 3.86 -14.21
N MET A 128 20.71 4.39 -15.36
CA MET A 128 20.57 3.65 -16.63
C MET A 128 21.80 3.78 -17.54
N TYR A 129 22.83 4.49 -17.08
CA TYR A 129 24.14 4.69 -17.72
C TYR A 129 25.25 4.37 -16.72
#